data_AF-A0AA87PZL4-F1
#
_entry.id   AF-A0AA87PZL4-F1
#
_cell.length_a   1.000
_cell.length_b   1.000
_cell.length_c   1.000
_cell.angle_alpha   90.00
_cell.angle_beta   90.00
_cell.angle_gamma   90.00
#
_symmetry.space_group_name_H-M   'P 1'
#
loop_
_entity.id
_entity.type
_entity.pdbx_description
1 polymer ?
#
loop_
_entity_poly.entity_id
_entity_poly.type
_entity_poly.pdbx_seq_one_letter_code
_entity_poly.pdbx_strand_id
1 'polypeptide(L)'
;MHLRFAAAAVAILAASPIFAAEKQAYLPPQKAAAILADGLPWLADAPDGKTLKVTLNKDGTGSIRGPLPFTLSLTWSVKGDTMCILGKMGTRCLRFREAPGGLQGWDGDKPDLKFSR
;
A
#
# COMPACT_ATOMS: atom_id res chain seq x y z
N MET A 1 61.37 2.98 -36.06
CA MET A 1 60.31 3.97 -35.78
C MET A 1 58.98 3.34 -36.14
N HIS A 2 57.91 3.68 -35.39
CA HIS A 2 56.50 3.22 -35.47
C HIS A 2 56.05 2.16 -34.45
N LEU A 3 55.81 2.68 -33.24
CA LEU A 3 54.82 2.20 -32.25
C LEU A 3 53.46 1.94 -32.92
N ARG A 4 52.81 0.80 -32.63
CA ARG A 4 51.35 0.65 -32.82
C ARG A 4 50.70 0.00 -31.60
N PHE A 5 50.16 0.90 -30.79
CA PHE A 5 49.05 0.85 -29.86
C PHE A 5 48.44 -0.51 -29.50
N ALA A 6 48.45 -0.76 -28.19
CA ALA A 6 47.64 -1.70 -27.45
C ALA A 6 46.14 -1.42 -27.60
N ALA A 7 45.33 -2.48 -27.58
CA ALA A 7 43.92 -2.40 -27.22
C ALA A 7 43.66 -3.46 -26.14
N ALA A 8 43.58 -3.01 -24.89
CA ALA A 8 43.23 -3.85 -23.75
C ALA A 8 41.74 -4.18 -23.80
N ALA A 9 41.40 -5.46 -23.72
CA ALA A 9 40.04 -5.94 -23.52
C ALA A 9 39.65 -5.75 -22.05
N VAL A 10 38.62 -4.96 -21.78
CA VAL A 10 37.92 -4.97 -20.48
C VAL A 10 36.42 -5.00 -20.77
N ALA A 11 35.85 -6.20 -20.82
CA ALA A 11 34.40 -6.36 -20.74
C ALA A 11 34.00 -6.08 -19.29
N ILE A 12 33.51 -4.86 -19.02
CA ILE A 12 32.90 -4.54 -17.72
C ILE A 12 31.58 -5.30 -17.68
N LEU A 13 31.57 -6.45 -16.99
CA LEU A 13 30.34 -7.08 -16.55
C LEU A 13 29.66 -6.11 -15.58
N ALA A 14 28.73 -5.31 -16.09
CA ALA A 14 27.78 -4.62 -15.25
C ALA A 14 26.89 -5.70 -14.62
N ALA A 15 27.26 -6.16 -13.42
CA ALA A 15 26.35 -6.87 -12.55
C ALA A 15 25.28 -5.85 -12.13
N SER A 16 24.28 -5.65 -12.97
CA SER A 16 23.04 -5.01 -12.55
C SER A 16 22.53 -5.85 -11.39
N PRO A 17 22.39 -5.31 -10.16
CA PRO A 17 21.61 -6.01 -9.17
C PRO A 17 20.23 -6.16 -9.78
N ILE A 18 19.88 -7.40 -10.12
CA ILE A 18 18.49 -7.78 -10.30
C ILE A 18 17.90 -7.56 -8.91
N PHE A 19 17.45 -6.33 -8.64
CA PHE A 19 16.48 -6.08 -7.60
C PHE A 19 15.23 -6.82 -8.07
N ALA A 20 15.21 -8.12 -7.81
CA ALA A 20 13.96 -8.75 -7.43
C ALA A 20 13.40 -7.81 -6.37
N ALA A 21 12.31 -7.11 -6.71
CA ALA A 21 11.55 -6.36 -5.75
C ALA A 21 11.23 -7.37 -4.64
N GLU A 22 12.04 -7.38 -3.58
CA GLU A 22 11.74 -8.12 -2.37
C GLU A 22 10.35 -7.62 -2.03
N LYS A 23 9.36 -8.51 -2.16
CA LYS A 23 7.99 -8.22 -1.79
C LYS A 23 8.08 -7.80 -0.33
N GLN A 24 8.07 -6.49 -0.08
CA GLN A 24 8.32 -5.93 1.24
C GLN A 24 7.41 -6.66 2.22
N ALA A 25 7.94 -7.13 3.35
CA ALA A 25 7.18 -7.99 4.23
C ALA A 25 5.84 -7.35 4.62
N TYR A 26 4.79 -8.17 4.73
CA TYR A 26 3.53 -7.67 5.25
C TYR A 26 3.72 -7.20 6.69
N LEU A 27 3.11 -6.07 7.02
CA LEU A 27 3.02 -5.57 8.37
C LEU A 27 2.14 -6.50 9.22
N PRO A 28 2.43 -6.66 10.52
CA PRO A 28 1.46 -7.18 11.46
C PRO A 28 0.16 -6.36 11.36
N PRO A 29 -1.02 -6.99 11.33
CA PRO A 29 -2.27 -6.28 11.09
C PRO A 29 -2.60 -5.26 12.18
N GLN A 30 -2.14 -5.49 13.42
CA GLN A 30 -2.27 -4.52 14.51
C GLN A 30 -1.43 -3.26 14.26
N LYS A 31 -0.24 -3.40 13.65
CA LYS A 31 0.59 -2.25 13.28
C LYS A 31 -0.08 -1.44 12.15
N ALA A 32 -0.62 -2.12 11.14
CA ALA A 32 -1.37 -1.46 10.08
C ALA A 32 -2.60 -0.72 10.63
N ALA A 33 -3.37 -1.36 11.52
CA ALA A 33 -4.49 -0.73 12.20
C ALA A 33 -4.07 0.49 13.03
N ALA A 34 -2.98 0.41 13.78
CA ALA A 34 -2.48 1.54 14.56
C ALA A 34 -2.07 2.75 13.69
N ILE A 35 -1.57 2.50 12.48
CA ILE A 35 -1.22 3.55 11.51
C ILE A 35 -2.48 4.16 10.89
N LEU A 36 -3.40 3.32 10.38
CA LEU A 36 -4.56 3.79 9.62
C LEU A 36 -5.69 4.31 10.52
N ALA A 37 -5.86 3.77 11.73
CA ALA A 37 -6.90 4.14 12.68
C ALA A 37 -6.50 5.31 13.59
N ASP A 38 -5.96 6.36 13.00
CA ASP A 38 -5.49 7.54 13.72
C ASP A 38 -6.57 8.61 13.92
N GLY A 39 -7.77 8.42 13.35
CA GLY A 39 -8.89 9.37 13.42
C GLY A 39 -8.80 10.51 12.40
N LEU A 40 -7.84 10.46 11.47
CA LEU A 40 -7.65 11.49 10.44
C LEU A 40 -8.01 10.96 9.04
N PRO A 41 -8.35 11.84 8.09
CA PRO A 41 -8.69 11.43 6.73
C PRO A 41 -7.44 11.02 5.94
N TRP A 42 -7.43 9.78 5.47
CA TRP A 42 -6.51 9.27 4.46
C TRP A 42 -7.11 9.40 3.07
N LEU A 43 -6.27 9.63 2.05
CA LEU A 43 -6.66 9.34 0.67
C LEU A 43 -6.53 7.82 0.47
N ALA A 44 -7.58 7.19 -0.06
CA ALA A 44 -7.62 5.78 -0.39
C ALA A 44 -7.90 5.62 -1.89
N ASP A 45 -6.88 5.22 -2.63
CA ASP A 45 -7.00 4.89 -4.05
C ASP A 45 -7.48 3.45 -4.19
N ALA A 46 -8.61 3.26 -4.86
CA ALA A 46 -9.21 1.97 -5.10
C ALA A 46 -8.80 1.40 -6.48
N PRO A 47 -8.86 0.06 -6.67
CA PRO A 47 -8.51 -0.58 -7.94
C PRO A 47 -9.36 -0.15 -9.14
N ASP A 48 -10.55 0.42 -8.90
CA ASP A 48 -11.43 0.94 -9.93
C ASP A 48 -11.06 2.37 -10.38
N GLY A 49 -9.93 2.89 -9.91
CA GLY A 49 -9.41 4.22 -10.25
C GLY A 49 -10.04 5.36 -9.45
N LYS A 50 -10.93 5.07 -8.49
CA LYS A 50 -11.51 6.09 -7.62
C LYS A 50 -10.60 6.39 -6.44
N THR A 51 -10.55 7.66 -6.05
CA THR A 51 -9.96 8.09 -4.78
C THR A 51 -11.05 8.52 -3.82
N LEU A 52 -10.99 8.00 -2.59
CA LEU A 52 -11.93 8.30 -1.52
C LEU A 52 -11.18 8.88 -0.33
N LYS A 53 -11.84 9.71 0.48
CA LYS A 53 -11.34 10.04 1.82
C LYS A 53 -11.86 9.02 2.81
N VAL A 54 -10.97 8.33 3.50
CA VAL A 54 -11.31 7.32 4.51
C VAL A 54 -10.75 7.75 5.85
N THR A 55 -11.59 7.79 6.87
CA THR A 55 -11.17 8.03 8.25
C THR A 55 -11.49 6.80 9.07
N LEU A 56 -10.48 6.23 9.74
CA LEU A 56 -10.65 5.10 10.65
C LEU A 56 -10.34 5.58 12.07
N ASN A 57 -11.25 5.30 13.00
CA ASN A 57 -11.14 5.68 14.41
C ASN A 57 -10.62 4.50 15.24
N LYS A 58 -9.90 4.77 16.34
CA LYS A 58 -9.33 3.73 17.21
C LYS A 58 -10.36 2.78 17.83
N ASP A 59 -11.63 3.20 17.91
CA ASP A 59 -12.74 2.43 18.48
C ASP A 59 -13.34 1.39 17.51
N GLY A 60 -12.79 1.23 16.31
CA GLY A 60 -13.30 0.32 15.30
C GLY A 60 -14.37 0.92 14.38
N THR A 61 -14.69 2.20 14.53
CA THR A 61 -15.59 2.94 13.62
C THR A 61 -14.81 3.70 12.55
N GLY A 62 -15.52 4.27 11.58
CA GLY A 62 -14.93 5.18 10.63
C GLY A 62 -15.93 5.72 9.62
N SER A 63 -15.40 6.42 8.63
CA SER A 63 -16.22 7.01 7.57
C SER A 63 -15.51 7.03 6.22
N ILE A 64 -16.32 7.07 5.16
CA ILE A 64 -15.90 7.26 3.78
C ILE A 64 -16.59 8.52 3.25
N ARG A 65 -15.81 9.40 2.62
CA ARG A 65 -16.31 10.53 1.86
C ARG A 65 -15.82 10.43 0.41
N GLY A 66 -16.77 10.26 -0.50
CA GLY A 66 -16.53 10.25 -1.94
C GLY A 66 -16.96 11.56 -2.61
N PRO A 67 -17.24 11.54 -3.92
CA PRO A 67 -17.68 12.72 -4.67
C PRO A 67 -19.13 13.16 -4.35
N LEU A 68 -19.93 12.28 -3.76
CA LEU A 68 -21.30 12.58 -3.36
C LEU A 68 -21.35 13.38 -2.04
N PRO A 69 -22.37 14.23 -1.81
CA PRO A 69 -22.42 15.15 -0.67
C PRO A 69 -22.83 14.47 0.65
N PHE A 70 -22.66 13.15 0.77
CA PHE A 70 -22.93 12.41 1.99
C PHE A 70 -21.70 11.63 2.44
N THR A 71 -21.55 11.52 3.76
CA THR A 71 -20.51 10.71 4.39
C THR A 71 -21.11 9.36 4.75
N LEU A 72 -20.45 8.27 4.37
CA LEU A 72 -20.89 6.92 4.67
C LEU A 72 -20.14 6.39 5.90
N SER A 73 -20.85 5.80 6.84
CA SER A 73 -20.25 5.10 7.97
C SER A 73 -19.67 3.75 7.54
N LEU A 74 -18.61 3.35 8.22
CA LEU A 74 -18.02 2.01 8.14
C LEU A 74 -17.61 1.54 9.53
N THR A 75 -17.27 0.26 9.64
CA THR A 75 -16.53 -0.30 10.78
C THR A 75 -15.27 -1.00 10.29
N TRP A 76 -14.31 -1.20 11.16
CA TRP A 76 -13.12 -1.97 10.88
C TRP A 76 -12.72 -2.85 12.06
N SER A 77 -12.00 -3.93 11.77
CA SER A 77 -11.47 -4.85 12.79
C SER A 77 -10.24 -5.59 12.26
N VAL A 78 -9.37 -6.06 13.16
CA VAL A 78 -8.33 -7.03 12.81
C VAL A 78 -8.91 -8.44 12.87
N LYS A 79 -8.68 -9.25 11.83
CA LYS A 79 -9.10 -10.65 11.74
C LYS A 79 -7.96 -11.50 11.19
N GLY A 80 -7.37 -12.33 12.06
CA GLY A 80 -6.20 -13.12 11.67
C GLY A 80 -5.03 -12.23 11.26
N ASP A 81 -4.53 -12.43 10.04
CA ASP A 81 -3.44 -11.66 9.42
C ASP A 81 -3.95 -10.43 8.64
N THR A 82 -5.26 -10.18 8.60
CA THR A 82 -5.87 -9.09 7.85
C THR A 82 -6.49 -8.02 8.75
N MET A 83 -6.66 -6.83 8.18
CA MET A 83 -7.56 -5.81 8.71
C MET A 83 -8.74 -5.67 7.75
N CYS A 84 -9.94 -5.90 8.28
CA CYS A 84 -11.19 -5.87 7.55
C CYS A 84 -11.91 -4.53 7.73
N ILE A 85 -12.24 -3.88 6.62
CA ILE A 85 -13.04 -2.66 6.54
C ILE A 85 -14.41 -3.05 5.96
N LEU A 86 -15.48 -2.75 6.70
CA LEU A 86 -16.85 -3.10 6.39
C LEU A 86 -17.67 -1.82 6.24
N GLY A 87 -18.23 -1.58 5.06
CA GLY A 87 -19.12 -0.45 4.83
C GLY A 87 -20.25 -0.79 3.86
N LYS A 88 -21.09 0.19 3.52
CA LYS A 88 -22.18 -0.01 2.54
C LYS A 88 -21.69 -0.45 1.16
N MET A 89 -20.43 -0.21 0.84
CA MET A 89 -19.81 -0.59 -0.44
C MET A 89 -19.20 -2.00 -0.42
N GLY A 90 -19.42 -2.77 0.65
CA GLY A 90 -18.92 -4.12 0.83
C GLY A 90 -17.84 -4.23 1.91
N THR A 91 -17.21 -5.42 1.93
CA THR A 91 -16.12 -5.74 2.87
C THR A 91 -14.81 -5.86 2.11
N ARG A 92 -13.72 -5.38 2.72
CA ARG A 92 -12.34 -5.55 2.24
C ARG A 92 -11.48 -6.00 3.41
N CYS A 93 -10.91 -7.21 3.35
CA CYS A 93 -9.98 -7.72 4.34
C CYS A 93 -8.58 -7.72 3.74
N LEU A 94 -7.74 -6.79 4.19
CA LEU A 94 -6.48 -6.46 3.53
C LEU A 94 -5.29 -6.77 4.42
N ARG A 95 -4.22 -7.24 3.79
CA ARG A 95 -2.87 -7.26 4.37
C ARG A 95 -2.13 -6.03 3.87
N PHE A 96 -1.32 -5.42 4.72
CA PHE A 96 -0.69 -4.14 4.40
C PHE A 96 0.82 -4.24 4.30
N ARG A 97 1.39 -3.50 3.37
CA ARG A 97 2.83 -3.22 3.28
C ARG A 97 3.05 -1.72 3.36
N GLU A 98 4.21 -1.32 3.85
CA GLU A 98 4.63 0.07 3.75
C GLU A 98 4.76 0.47 2.27
N ALA A 99 4.36 1.69 1.96
CA ALA A 99 4.50 2.31 0.66
C ALA A 99 4.91 3.77 0.86
N PRO A 100 5.52 4.44 -0.14
CA PRO A 100 5.82 5.87 -0.03
C PRO A 100 4.56 6.67 0.33
N GLY A 101 4.61 7.38 1.47
CA GLY A 101 3.51 8.21 1.96
C GLY A 101 2.33 7.45 2.62
N GLY A 102 2.43 6.14 2.85
CA GLY A 102 1.37 5.40 3.52
C GLY A 102 1.48 3.88 3.39
N LEU A 103 0.36 3.22 3.10
CA LEU A 103 0.27 1.76 3.09
C LEU A 103 -0.41 1.25 1.82
N GLN A 104 0.14 0.18 1.22
CA GLN A 104 -0.53 -0.57 0.17
C GLN A 104 -1.26 -1.78 0.78
N GLY A 105 -2.57 -1.86 0.59
CA GLY A 105 -3.41 -3.00 0.94
C GLY A 105 -3.45 -4.06 -0.17
N TRP A 106 -3.54 -5.33 0.21
CA TRP A 106 -3.57 -6.49 -0.68
C TRP A 106 -4.71 -7.43 -0.27
N ASP A 107 -5.53 -7.84 -1.24
CA ASP A 107 -6.49 -8.94 -1.12
C ASP A 107 -5.88 -10.19 -1.76
N GLY A 108 -5.45 -11.14 -0.92
CA GLY A 108 -4.57 -12.22 -1.35
C GLY A 108 -3.29 -11.65 -1.99
N ASP A 109 -3.05 -12.00 -3.26
CA ASP A 109 -1.91 -11.54 -4.04
C ASP A 109 -2.23 -10.32 -4.93
N LYS A 110 -3.45 -9.79 -4.88
CA LYS A 110 -3.87 -8.66 -5.70
C LYS A 110 -3.77 -7.35 -4.90
N PRO A 111 -3.14 -6.29 -5.45
CA PRO A 111 -3.20 -4.98 -4.82
C PRO A 111 -4.65 -4.47 -4.82
N ASP A 112 -5.08 -3.94 -3.68
CA ASP A 112 -6.39 -3.32 -3.50
C ASP A 112 -6.17 -1.85 -3.08
N LEU A 113 -6.83 -1.37 -2.02
CA LEU A 113 -6.73 0.00 -1.52
C LEU A 113 -5.28 0.42 -1.22
N LYS A 114 -4.84 1.56 -1.76
CA LYS A 114 -3.63 2.26 -1.33
C LYS A 114 -4.00 3.48 -0.50
N PHE A 115 -3.50 3.54 0.73
CA PHE A 115 -3.68 4.68 1.62
C PHE A 115 -2.47 5.60 1.54
N SER A 116 -2.71 6.90 1.39
CA SER A 116 -1.64 7.92 1.37
C SER A 116 -2.07 9.24 2.00
N ARG A 117 -1.06 9.99 2.47
CA ARG A 117 -1.16 11.37 2.95
C ARG A 117 0.12 12.14 2.64
#